data_AF-A0AA51DEM6-F1
#
_entry.id   AF-A0AA51DEM6-F1
#
_cell.length_a   1.000
_cell.length_b   1.000
_cell.length_c   1.000
_cell.angle_alpha   90.00
_cell.angle_beta   90.00
_cell.angle_gamma   90.00
#
_symmetry.space_group_name_H-M   'P 1'
#
loop_
_entity.id
_entity.type
_entity.pdbx_description
1 polymer ?
#
loop_
_entity_poly.entity_id
_entity_poly.type
_entity_poly.pdbx_seq_one_letter_code
_entity_poly.pdbx_strand_id
1 'polypeptide(L)'
;MKITFPHMGNVYIAAKIFFDDIGVKYVVPPINNKTALEIGTACSPEEMCLPFKIMMGNYLQSIDNGADTILIVGSCGPCRFGEYCELQMNTLKKMGHDLQFIVLDYPKAIGKEEFMRRVNLLLSESKKSNREKIKAGLKGLRAINLIDKIEERAHYLAGYEINKGECKKILNNCKKEVFKTNDSTKALKILEEYNRKISKVKIDRNKNPIKVSIIGEIYTVIDEFPNLNIEEKLMDYGVCSKRKLTPSWWVKDALMKTIKANSIDLRLASREYLPYYVGGHARECIGEAVMAYKDNCDGAIQIFPMGCMPEIITKAILPTISKDKDFPIMSLVVDEMTGEGGYVTRIEAFLDLLERRRKKDVSYGC
;
A
#
# COMPACT_ATOMS: atom_id res chain seq x y z
N MET A 1 -22.08 -17.48 3.45
CA MET A 1 -21.37 -16.41 2.74
C MET A 1 -19.96 -16.89 2.46
N LYS A 2 -19.41 -16.49 1.32
CA LYS A 2 -18.01 -16.68 0.96
C LYS A 2 -17.44 -15.31 0.62
N ILE A 3 -16.63 -14.77 1.53
CA ILE A 3 -16.16 -13.38 1.50
C ILE A 3 -14.94 -13.23 0.60
N THR A 4 -14.93 -12.22 -0.26
CA THR A 4 -13.70 -11.69 -0.87
C THR A 4 -13.48 -10.24 -0.41
N PHE A 5 -12.31 -9.69 -0.74
CA PHE A 5 -11.87 -8.34 -0.41
C PHE A 5 -10.92 -7.85 -1.52
N PRO A 6 -10.64 -6.55 -1.64
CA PRO A 6 -9.68 -6.07 -2.63
C PRO A 6 -8.25 -6.50 -2.31
N HIS A 7 -7.43 -6.78 -3.33
CA HIS A 7 -6.00 -7.03 -3.13
C HIS A 7 -5.28 -5.68 -2.96
N MET A 8 -4.68 -5.47 -1.79
CA MET A 8 -4.02 -4.22 -1.37
C MET A 8 -2.69 -4.55 -0.70
N GLY A 9 -1.63 -4.70 -1.48
CA GLY A 9 -0.32 -5.14 -1.00
C GLY A 9 -0.44 -6.41 -0.14
N ASN A 10 0.19 -6.42 1.03
CA ASN A 10 0.19 -7.59 1.93
C ASN A 10 -1.04 -7.70 2.87
N VAL A 11 -2.08 -6.87 2.70
CA VAL A 11 -3.28 -6.89 3.57
C VAL A 11 -3.96 -8.26 3.58
N TYR A 12 -3.91 -8.99 2.47
CA TYR A 12 -4.49 -10.33 2.36
C TYR A 12 -3.93 -11.29 3.42
N ILE A 13 -2.68 -11.13 3.88
CA ILE A 13 -2.07 -11.99 4.91
C ILE A 13 -2.85 -11.88 6.22
N ALA A 14 -3.18 -10.66 6.63
CA ALA A 14 -3.93 -10.41 7.85
C ALA A 14 -5.38 -10.89 7.72
N ALA A 15 -6.02 -10.64 6.57
CA ALA A 15 -7.37 -11.10 6.28
C ALA A 15 -7.45 -12.64 6.33
N LYS A 16 -6.49 -13.32 5.69
CA LYS A 16 -6.35 -14.77 5.67
C LYS A 16 -6.26 -15.35 7.09
N ILE A 17 -5.32 -14.84 7.89
CA ILE A 17 -5.13 -15.23 9.28
C ILE A 17 -6.41 -15.02 10.11
N PHE A 18 -7.09 -13.90 9.91
CA PHE A 18 -8.32 -13.58 10.62
C PHE A 18 -9.44 -14.56 10.27
N PHE A 19 -9.73 -14.75 8.98
CA PHE A 19 -10.82 -15.60 8.51
C PHE A 19 -10.57 -17.09 8.79
N ASP A 20 -9.32 -17.57 8.65
CA ASP A 20 -8.92 -18.93 9.03
C ASP A 20 -9.25 -19.22 10.51
N ASP A 21 -8.96 -18.27 11.42
CA ASP A 21 -9.17 -18.46 12.86
C ASP A 21 -10.64 -18.34 13.29
N ILE A 22 -11.42 -17.46 12.64
CA ILE A 22 -12.84 -17.30 12.95
C ILE A 22 -13.72 -18.33 12.23
N GLY A 23 -13.17 -19.11 11.30
CA GLY A 23 -13.87 -20.18 10.58
C GLY A 23 -14.92 -19.66 9.58
N VAL A 24 -14.74 -18.46 9.04
CA VAL A 24 -15.61 -17.89 8.00
C VAL A 24 -14.99 -18.17 6.65
N LYS A 25 -15.78 -18.64 5.68
CA LYS A 25 -15.29 -18.96 4.34
C LYS A 25 -14.93 -17.69 3.59
N TYR A 26 -13.80 -17.72 2.89
CA TYR A 26 -13.33 -16.60 2.10
C TYR A 26 -12.66 -17.07 0.80
N VAL A 27 -12.47 -16.12 -0.12
CA VAL A 27 -11.65 -16.22 -1.32
C VAL A 27 -10.60 -15.13 -1.21
N VAL A 28 -9.32 -15.50 -1.33
CA VAL A 28 -8.26 -14.50 -1.47
C VAL A 28 -8.30 -14.01 -2.92
N PRO A 29 -8.44 -12.71 -3.18
CA PRO A 29 -8.32 -12.19 -4.53
C PRO A 29 -6.95 -12.55 -5.12
N PRO A 30 -6.85 -12.77 -6.45
CA PRO A 30 -5.56 -13.03 -7.08
C PRO A 30 -4.58 -11.89 -6.75
N ILE A 31 -3.29 -12.22 -6.64
CA ILE A 31 -2.24 -11.19 -6.61
C ILE A 31 -2.40 -10.36 -7.88
N ASN A 32 -2.35 -9.04 -7.74
CA ASN A 32 -2.59 -8.11 -8.83
C ASN A 32 -1.69 -8.42 -10.02
N ASN A 33 -2.31 -8.46 -11.19
CA ASN A 33 -1.69 -8.89 -12.43
C ASN A 33 -2.40 -8.25 -13.63
N LYS A 34 -1.83 -8.44 -14.82
CA LYS A 34 -2.34 -7.85 -16.06
C LYS A 34 -3.77 -8.28 -16.36
N THR A 35 -4.12 -9.55 -16.12
CA THR A 35 -5.48 -10.06 -16.34
C THR A 35 -6.50 -9.37 -15.42
N ALA A 36 -6.18 -9.15 -14.14
CA ALA A 36 -7.03 -8.40 -13.23
C ALA A 36 -7.24 -6.97 -13.73
N LEU A 37 -6.16 -6.31 -14.19
CA LEU A 37 -6.25 -4.96 -14.74
C LEU A 37 -7.10 -4.91 -16.01
N GLU A 38 -6.90 -5.82 -16.97
CA GLU A 38 -7.64 -5.88 -18.24
C GLU A 38 -9.15 -6.07 -17.99
N ILE A 39 -9.53 -7.05 -17.15
CA ILE A 39 -10.92 -7.29 -16.76
C ILE A 39 -11.52 -6.04 -16.09
N GLY A 40 -10.76 -5.45 -15.17
CA GLY A 40 -11.16 -4.27 -14.42
C GLY A 40 -11.38 -3.04 -15.28
N THR A 41 -10.47 -2.77 -16.21
CA THR A 41 -10.55 -1.66 -17.17
C THR A 41 -11.77 -1.82 -18.08
N ALA A 42 -12.08 -3.04 -18.53
CA ALA A 42 -13.21 -3.29 -19.43
C ALA A 42 -14.58 -3.00 -18.81
N CYS A 43 -14.72 -3.08 -17.48
CA CYS A 43 -15.99 -2.87 -16.79
C CYS A 43 -16.08 -1.56 -15.99
N SER A 44 -14.98 -0.82 -15.87
CA SER A 44 -14.92 0.41 -15.08
C SER A 44 -15.15 1.66 -15.93
N PRO A 45 -15.72 2.74 -15.38
CA PRO A 45 -15.70 4.03 -16.06
C PRO A 45 -14.26 4.49 -16.34
N GLU A 46 -14.02 5.07 -17.51
CA GLU A 46 -12.69 5.45 -18.02
C GLU A 46 -11.92 6.32 -17.02
N GLU A 47 -12.60 7.32 -16.45
CA GLU A 47 -12.01 8.29 -15.53
C GLU A 47 -11.60 7.72 -14.16
N MET A 48 -12.00 6.49 -13.83
CA MET A 48 -11.67 5.88 -12.54
C MET A 48 -10.18 5.57 -12.44
N CYS A 49 -9.56 5.96 -11.32
CA CYS A 49 -8.15 5.71 -11.13
C CYS A 49 -7.83 4.21 -10.99
N LEU A 50 -6.57 3.88 -11.28
CA LEU A 50 -6.08 2.51 -11.38
C LEU A 50 -6.48 1.56 -10.22
N PRO A 51 -6.48 1.97 -8.94
CA PRO A 51 -6.93 1.11 -7.84
C PRO A 51 -8.36 0.59 -8.02
N PHE A 52 -9.29 1.43 -8.49
CA PHE A 52 -10.68 1.01 -8.73
C PHE A 52 -10.75 -0.11 -9.76
N LYS A 53 -10.05 0.08 -10.90
CA LYS A 53 -10.01 -0.87 -12.01
C LYS A 53 -9.45 -2.21 -11.52
N ILE A 54 -8.31 -2.21 -10.83
CA ILE A 54 -7.70 -3.43 -10.29
C ILE A 54 -8.63 -4.14 -9.31
N MET A 55 -9.29 -3.41 -8.39
CA MET A 55 -10.25 -4.00 -7.45
C MET A 55 -11.42 -4.67 -8.17
N MET A 56 -11.97 -4.06 -9.22
CA MET A 56 -13.03 -4.67 -10.03
C MET A 56 -12.59 -6.00 -10.65
N GLY A 57 -11.36 -6.06 -11.18
CA GLY A 57 -10.78 -7.30 -11.69
C GLY A 57 -10.54 -8.35 -10.61
N ASN A 58 -10.14 -7.94 -9.40
CA ASN A 58 -10.04 -8.84 -8.24
C ASN A 58 -11.39 -9.44 -7.87
N TYR A 59 -12.45 -8.63 -7.88
CA TYR A 59 -13.80 -9.07 -7.53
C TYR A 59 -14.33 -10.08 -8.54
N LEU A 60 -14.27 -9.77 -9.84
CA LEU A 60 -14.77 -10.66 -10.88
C LEU A 60 -14.08 -12.03 -10.84
N GLN A 61 -12.76 -12.07 -10.71
CA GLN A 61 -12.03 -13.34 -10.53
C GLN A 61 -12.36 -14.04 -9.21
N SER A 62 -12.68 -13.31 -8.15
CA SER A 62 -13.10 -13.91 -6.88
C SER A 62 -14.51 -14.51 -6.97
N ILE A 63 -15.41 -13.87 -7.73
CA ILE A 63 -16.77 -14.36 -8.00
C ILE A 63 -16.72 -15.66 -8.77
N ASP A 64 -15.84 -15.78 -9.78
CA ASP A 64 -15.61 -17.04 -10.50
C ASP A 64 -15.13 -18.17 -9.57
N ASN A 65 -14.44 -17.80 -8.49
CA ASN A 65 -14.04 -18.72 -7.42
C ASN A 65 -15.12 -18.91 -6.33
N GLY A 66 -16.35 -18.47 -6.59
CA GLY A 66 -17.53 -18.66 -5.76
C GLY A 66 -17.70 -17.66 -4.61
N ALA A 67 -17.04 -16.49 -4.64
CA ALA A 67 -17.30 -15.43 -3.68
C ALA A 67 -18.70 -14.84 -3.91
N ASP A 68 -19.49 -14.71 -2.84
CA ASP A 68 -20.85 -14.15 -2.85
C ASP A 68 -20.96 -12.83 -2.07
N THR A 69 -19.88 -12.46 -1.37
CA THR A 69 -19.83 -11.30 -0.47
C THR A 69 -18.53 -10.53 -0.65
N ILE A 70 -18.58 -9.20 -0.77
CA ILE A 70 -17.40 -8.32 -0.84
C ILE A 70 -17.27 -7.53 0.46
N LEU A 71 -16.11 -7.65 1.11
CA LEU A 71 -15.68 -6.81 2.23
C LEU A 71 -14.77 -5.69 1.73
N ILE A 72 -15.14 -4.45 1.99
CA ILE A 72 -14.34 -3.27 1.65
C ILE A 72 -14.45 -2.22 2.77
N VAL A 73 -13.40 -1.43 2.96
CA VAL A 73 -13.42 -0.27 3.85
C VAL A 73 -13.91 0.95 3.08
N GLY A 74 -14.83 1.71 3.67
CA GLY A 74 -15.36 2.92 3.05
C GLY A 74 -14.58 4.18 3.46
N SER A 75 -14.88 5.30 2.81
CA SER A 75 -14.31 6.61 3.12
C SER A 75 -15.34 7.70 2.87
N CYS A 76 -15.23 8.84 3.54
CA CYS A 76 -16.22 9.91 3.46
C CYS A 76 -15.76 11.07 2.57
N GLY A 77 -14.93 10.77 1.56
CA GLY A 77 -14.36 11.77 0.68
C GLY A 77 -13.27 12.66 1.33
N PRO A 78 -12.88 13.76 0.67
CA PRO A 78 -13.25 14.20 -0.68
C PRO A 78 -12.54 13.41 -1.81
N CYS A 79 -11.77 12.36 -1.47
CA CYS A 79 -11.25 11.42 -2.47
C CYS A 79 -12.37 10.53 -3.03
N ARG A 80 -12.27 10.20 -4.33
CA ARG A 80 -13.21 9.32 -5.03
C ARG A 80 -13.34 7.92 -4.41
N PHE A 81 -12.37 7.48 -3.61
CA PHE A 81 -12.48 6.25 -2.82
C PHE A 81 -13.76 6.18 -1.98
N GLY A 82 -14.31 7.33 -1.56
CA GLY A 82 -15.60 7.34 -0.85
C GLY A 82 -16.80 6.89 -1.69
N GLU A 83 -16.72 7.02 -3.00
CA GLU A 83 -17.77 6.62 -3.95
C GLU A 83 -17.52 5.23 -4.55
N TYR A 84 -16.40 4.57 -4.22
CA TYR A 84 -16.04 3.29 -4.82
C TYR A 84 -17.11 2.24 -4.60
N CYS A 85 -17.56 2.08 -3.36
CA CYS A 85 -18.45 0.99 -2.99
C CYS A 85 -19.77 1.05 -3.77
N GLU A 86 -20.39 2.23 -3.86
CA GLU A 86 -21.64 2.43 -4.60
C GLU A 86 -21.46 2.20 -6.10
N LEU A 87 -20.36 2.70 -6.69
CA LEU A 87 -20.07 2.47 -8.10
C LEU A 87 -19.77 1.00 -8.41
N GLN A 88 -19.02 0.32 -7.55
CA GLN A 88 -18.69 -1.10 -7.69
C GLN A 88 -19.96 -1.96 -7.56
N MET A 89 -20.81 -1.69 -6.56
CA MET A 89 -22.11 -2.35 -6.39
C MET A 89 -22.98 -2.20 -7.63
N ASN A 90 -23.16 -0.97 -8.12
CA ASN A 90 -23.99 -0.70 -9.28
C ASN A 90 -23.43 -1.33 -10.56
N THR A 91 -22.10 -1.34 -10.72
CA THR A 91 -21.44 -1.93 -11.89
C THR A 91 -21.59 -3.44 -11.90
N LEU A 92 -21.27 -4.12 -10.80
CA LEU A 92 -21.41 -5.57 -10.68
C LEU A 92 -22.86 -6.02 -10.85
N LYS A 93 -23.83 -5.30 -10.27
CA LYS A 93 -25.25 -5.59 -10.44
C LYS A 93 -25.70 -5.50 -11.89
N LYS A 94 -25.25 -4.48 -12.64
CA LYS A 94 -25.54 -4.33 -14.07
C LYS A 94 -24.93 -5.47 -14.91
N MET A 95 -23.83 -6.06 -14.45
CA MET A 95 -23.20 -7.23 -15.06
C MET A 95 -23.88 -8.56 -14.68
N GLY A 96 -24.96 -8.52 -13.88
CA GLY A 96 -25.67 -9.72 -13.45
C GLY A 96 -25.11 -10.39 -12.19
N HIS A 97 -24.19 -9.73 -11.47
CA HIS A 97 -23.66 -10.21 -10.20
C HIS A 97 -24.37 -9.51 -9.03
N ASP A 98 -25.31 -10.21 -8.40
CA ASP A 98 -26.01 -9.74 -7.19
C ASP A 98 -25.28 -10.24 -5.94
N LEU A 99 -24.30 -9.45 -5.48
CA LEU A 99 -23.42 -9.78 -4.36
C LEU A 99 -23.80 -8.99 -3.10
N GLN A 100 -23.53 -9.58 -1.94
CA GLN A 100 -23.62 -8.86 -0.69
C GLN A 100 -22.39 -7.97 -0.48
N PHE A 101 -22.57 -6.69 -0.20
CA PHE A 101 -21.47 -5.80 0.18
C PHE A 101 -21.49 -5.52 1.68
N ILE A 102 -20.33 -5.69 2.32
CA ILE A 102 -20.07 -5.28 3.69
C ILE A 102 -19.07 -4.12 3.64
N VAL A 103 -19.58 -2.90 3.71
CA VAL A 103 -18.75 -1.69 3.69
C VAL A 103 -18.45 -1.23 5.12
N LEU A 104 -17.19 -1.26 5.53
CA LEU A 104 -16.77 -0.79 6.85
C LEU A 104 -16.40 0.69 6.79
N ASP A 105 -17.40 1.57 6.91
CA ASP A 105 -17.23 3.02 7.05
C ASP A 105 -16.91 3.44 8.49
N TYR A 106 -16.41 4.67 8.65
CA TYR A 106 -16.23 5.24 9.97
C TYR A 106 -17.57 5.40 10.72
N PRO A 107 -17.64 5.05 12.01
CA PRO A 107 -18.87 5.22 12.81
C PRO A 107 -19.41 6.66 12.86
N LYS A 108 -18.56 7.66 12.60
CA LYS A 108 -18.98 9.07 12.50
C LYS A 108 -19.83 9.36 11.25
N ALA A 109 -19.75 8.53 10.22
CA ALA A 109 -20.46 8.71 8.96
C ALA A 109 -21.74 7.88 8.89
N ILE A 110 -21.68 6.62 9.33
CA ILE A 110 -22.82 5.68 9.24
C ILE A 110 -23.56 5.49 10.57
N GLY A 111 -23.02 5.99 11.69
CA GLY A 111 -23.53 5.73 13.02
C GLY A 111 -22.97 4.45 13.65
N LYS A 112 -22.93 4.40 14.99
CA LYS A 112 -22.37 3.26 15.74
C LYS A 112 -23.21 1.99 15.57
N GLU A 113 -24.53 2.11 15.53
CA GLU A 113 -25.44 0.97 15.39
C GLU A 113 -25.26 0.28 14.04
N GLU A 114 -25.23 1.05 12.95
CA GLU A 114 -25.00 0.52 11.60
C GLU A 114 -23.61 -0.10 11.47
N PHE A 115 -22.57 0.54 12.02
CA PHE A 115 -21.23 -0.05 12.06
C PHE A 115 -21.24 -1.41 12.76
N MET A 116 -21.87 -1.50 13.94
CA MET A 116 -21.98 -2.75 14.68
C MET A 116 -22.82 -3.79 13.92
N ARG A 117 -23.88 -3.39 13.21
CA ARG A 117 -24.68 -4.27 12.36
C ARG A 117 -23.82 -4.90 11.26
N ARG A 118 -23.01 -4.09 10.54
CA ARG A 118 -22.11 -4.57 9.48
C ARG A 118 -20.99 -5.47 10.01
N VAL A 119 -20.44 -5.15 11.19
CA VAL A 119 -19.47 -6.02 11.87
C VAL A 119 -20.11 -7.34 12.32
N ASN A 120 -21.33 -7.31 12.85
CA ASN A 120 -22.05 -8.51 13.25
C ASN A 120 -22.37 -9.40 12.04
N LEU A 121 -22.73 -8.79 10.91
CA LEU A 121 -22.94 -9.49 9.65
C LEU A 121 -21.67 -10.22 9.20
N LEU A 122 -20.52 -9.52 9.20
CA LEU A 122 -19.21 -10.11 8.89
C LEU A 122 -18.87 -11.32 9.78
N LEU A 123 -19.30 -11.29 11.05
CA LEU A 123 -18.98 -12.30 12.07
C LEU A 123 -20.08 -13.34 12.30
N SER A 124 -21.20 -13.26 11.55
CA SER A 124 -22.43 -14.01 11.82
C SER A 124 -22.29 -15.52 11.63
N GLU A 125 -21.51 -15.96 10.63
CA GLU A 125 -21.27 -17.38 10.36
C GLU A 125 -20.19 -18.00 11.26
N SER A 126 -19.48 -17.17 12.03
CA SER A 126 -18.43 -17.65 12.92
C SER A 126 -19.02 -18.25 14.20
N LYS A 127 -18.77 -19.55 14.40
CA LYS A 127 -19.11 -20.29 15.63
C LYS A 127 -18.18 -19.99 16.82
N LYS A 128 -17.20 -19.10 16.64
CA LYS A 128 -16.21 -18.76 17.67
C LYS A 128 -16.77 -17.82 18.72
N SER A 129 -16.21 -17.87 19.92
CA SER A 129 -16.53 -16.91 20.98
C SER A 129 -15.99 -15.51 20.65
N ASN A 130 -16.56 -14.46 21.26
CA ASN A 130 -16.06 -13.08 21.07
C ASN A 130 -14.58 -12.94 21.46
N ARG A 131 -14.12 -13.67 22.48
CA ARG A 131 -12.69 -13.69 22.89
C ARG A 131 -11.80 -14.27 21.79
N GLU A 132 -12.23 -15.35 21.14
CA GLU A 132 -11.50 -15.94 20.01
C GLU A 132 -11.49 -15.01 18.78
N LYS A 133 -12.62 -14.34 18.48
CA LYS A 133 -12.70 -13.36 17.38
C LYS A 133 -11.74 -12.18 17.60
N ILE A 134 -11.67 -11.65 18.81
CA ILE A 134 -10.70 -10.60 19.19
C ILE A 134 -9.27 -11.11 19.05
N LYS A 135 -8.99 -12.33 19.54
CA LYS A 135 -7.67 -12.96 19.42
C LYS A 135 -7.24 -13.13 17.96
N ALA A 136 -8.14 -13.53 17.07
CA ALA A 136 -7.91 -13.63 15.64
C ALA A 136 -7.55 -12.25 15.04
N GLY A 137 -8.29 -11.20 15.41
CA GLY A 137 -7.98 -9.83 15.01
C GLY A 137 -6.59 -9.38 15.45
N LEU A 138 -6.22 -9.63 16.71
CA LEU A 138 -4.88 -9.33 17.24
C LEU A 138 -3.76 -10.10 16.51
N LYS A 139 -4.00 -11.35 16.10
CA LYS A 139 -3.05 -12.11 15.27
C LYS A 139 -2.90 -11.49 13.87
N GLY A 140 -4.00 -11.09 13.23
CA GLY A 140 -3.96 -10.38 11.96
C GLY A 140 -3.17 -9.07 12.06
N LEU A 141 -3.39 -8.29 13.12
CA LEU A 141 -2.60 -7.08 13.42
C LEU A 141 -1.13 -7.39 13.65
N ARG A 142 -0.80 -8.47 14.36
CA ARG A 142 0.60 -8.88 14.53
C ARG A 142 1.24 -9.26 13.20
N ALA A 143 0.52 -9.98 12.34
CA ALA A 143 1.02 -10.40 11.04
C ALA A 143 1.31 -9.22 10.12
N ILE A 144 0.39 -8.24 10.04
CA ILE A 144 0.59 -7.06 9.19
C ILE A 144 1.76 -6.19 9.66
N ASN A 145 1.93 -6.03 10.99
CA ASN A 145 3.11 -5.33 11.53
C ASN A 145 4.42 -6.08 11.25
N LEU A 146 4.40 -7.41 11.26
CA LEU A 146 5.59 -8.22 10.97
C LEU A 146 5.98 -8.14 9.51
N ILE A 147 5.04 -8.29 8.56
CA ILE A 147 5.37 -8.22 7.13
C ILE A 147 5.85 -6.83 6.72
N ASP A 148 5.19 -5.76 7.19
CA ASP A 148 5.63 -4.38 6.89
C ASP A 148 7.05 -4.13 7.40
N LYS A 149 7.40 -4.67 8.59
CA LYS A 149 8.75 -4.57 9.15
C LYS A 149 9.78 -5.38 8.35
N ILE A 150 9.39 -6.53 7.80
CA ILE A 150 10.26 -7.35 6.94
C ILE A 150 10.52 -6.60 5.64
N GLU A 151 9.48 -6.03 5.02
CA GLU A 151 9.60 -5.18 3.82
C GLU A 151 10.53 -3.99 4.08
N GLU A 152 10.24 -3.18 5.10
CA GLU A 152 11.05 -2.01 5.47
C GLU A 152 12.53 -2.38 5.61
N ARG A 153 12.83 -3.48 6.31
CA ARG A 153 14.21 -3.96 6.48
C ARG A 153 14.81 -4.46 5.19
N ALA A 154 14.08 -5.19 4.37
CA ALA A 154 14.58 -5.72 3.11
C ALA A 154 14.94 -4.58 2.15
N HIS A 155 14.03 -3.63 1.97
CA HIS A 155 14.23 -2.46 1.11
C HIS A 155 15.38 -1.57 1.59
N TYR A 156 15.51 -1.35 2.90
CA TYR A 156 16.62 -0.56 3.44
C TYR A 156 17.96 -1.31 3.35
N LEU A 157 18.01 -2.59 3.74
CA LEU A 157 19.27 -3.35 3.78
C LEU A 157 19.80 -3.74 2.40
N ALA A 158 18.96 -3.76 1.36
CA ALA A 158 19.39 -4.06 0.00
C ALA A 158 20.52 -3.15 -0.50
N GLY A 159 20.53 -1.86 -0.11
CA GLY A 159 21.66 -0.97 -0.46
C GLY A 159 22.97 -1.29 0.26
N TYR A 160 22.90 -2.04 1.37
CA TYR A 160 24.05 -2.42 2.19
C TYR A 160 24.45 -3.89 2.04
N GLU A 161 23.65 -4.73 1.39
CA GLU A 161 23.89 -6.17 1.34
C GLU A 161 25.22 -6.50 0.64
N ILE A 162 25.93 -7.50 1.15
CA ILE A 162 27.16 -8.01 0.53
C ILE A 162 26.81 -8.92 -0.65
N ASN A 163 25.84 -9.82 -0.44
CA ASN A 163 25.35 -10.73 -1.47
C ASN A 163 24.16 -10.09 -2.19
N LYS A 164 24.40 -9.56 -3.39
CA LYS A 164 23.36 -8.89 -4.18
C LYS A 164 22.14 -9.80 -4.41
N GLY A 165 20.94 -9.29 -4.14
CA GLY A 165 19.66 -9.97 -4.26
C GLY A 165 19.24 -10.81 -3.04
N GLU A 166 20.03 -10.85 -1.97
CA GLU A 166 19.72 -11.64 -0.77
C GLU A 166 18.47 -11.12 -0.06
N CYS A 167 18.37 -9.80 0.18
CA CYS A 167 17.20 -9.17 0.80
C CYS A 167 15.92 -9.43 0.00
N LYS A 168 15.98 -9.25 -1.33
CA LYS A 168 14.86 -9.48 -2.26
C LYS A 168 14.39 -10.93 -2.22
N LYS A 169 15.32 -11.89 -2.28
CA LYS A 169 15.01 -13.32 -2.19
C LYS A 169 14.36 -13.70 -0.86
N ILE A 170 14.85 -13.15 0.26
CA ILE A 170 14.26 -13.39 1.58
C ILE A 170 12.82 -12.87 1.64
N LEU A 171 12.57 -11.65 1.16
CA LEU A 171 11.23 -11.06 1.14
C LEU A 171 10.26 -11.87 0.29
N ASN A 172 10.65 -12.23 -0.94
CA ASN A 172 9.77 -12.96 -1.86
C ASN A 172 9.46 -14.37 -1.38
N ASN A 173 10.43 -15.04 -0.76
CA ASN A 173 10.19 -16.34 -0.13
C ASN A 173 9.27 -16.22 1.09
N CYS A 174 9.40 -15.15 1.89
CA CYS A 174 8.49 -14.88 3.00
C CYS A 174 7.04 -14.80 2.52
N LYS A 175 6.75 -13.94 1.53
CA LYS A 175 5.41 -13.77 0.95
C LYS A 175 4.86 -15.09 0.40
N LYS A 176 5.68 -15.82 -0.37
CA LYS A 176 5.31 -17.11 -0.97
C LYS A 176 4.99 -18.20 0.07
N GLU A 177 5.79 -18.31 1.13
CA GLU A 177 5.57 -19.32 2.17
C GLU A 177 4.35 -19.01 3.05
N VAL A 178 4.17 -17.73 3.41
CA VAL A 178 3.00 -17.29 4.18
C VAL A 178 1.71 -17.47 3.37
N PHE A 179 1.72 -17.18 2.07
CA PHE A 179 0.56 -17.37 1.20
C PHE A 179 0.08 -18.84 1.17
N LYS A 180 1.02 -19.80 1.19
CA LYS A 180 0.70 -21.24 1.10
C LYS A 180 0.12 -21.86 2.38
N THR A 181 0.20 -21.21 3.52
CA THR A 181 -0.24 -21.79 4.80
C THR A 181 -1.65 -21.36 5.18
N ASN A 182 -2.51 -22.33 5.52
CA ASN A 182 -3.87 -22.11 6.07
C ASN A 182 -3.93 -22.17 7.61
N ASP A 183 -2.77 -22.28 8.26
CA ASP A 183 -2.66 -22.23 9.72
C ASP A 183 -2.12 -20.86 10.16
N SER A 184 -2.89 -20.12 10.96
CA SER A 184 -2.54 -18.79 11.45
C SER A 184 -1.31 -18.77 12.35
N THR A 185 -1.10 -19.81 13.15
CA THR A 185 0.03 -19.93 14.07
C THR A 185 1.30 -20.23 13.30
N LYS A 186 1.21 -21.10 12.28
CA LYS A 186 2.31 -21.37 11.35
C LYS A 186 2.66 -20.13 10.53
N ALA A 187 1.67 -19.39 10.05
CA ALA A 187 1.88 -18.14 9.32
C ALA A 187 2.68 -17.12 10.14
N LEU A 188 2.29 -16.91 11.41
CA LEU A 188 3.04 -16.03 12.32
C LEU A 188 4.47 -16.52 12.60
N LYS A 189 4.66 -17.83 12.77
CA LYS A 189 6.00 -18.41 12.94
C LYS A 189 6.89 -18.17 11.71
N ILE A 190 6.35 -18.34 10.50
CA ILE A 190 7.06 -18.05 9.25
C ILE A 190 7.47 -16.57 9.21
N LEU A 191 6.55 -15.64 9.48
CA LEU A 191 6.85 -14.21 9.53
C LEU A 191 7.96 -13.89 10.56
N GLU A 192 7.91 -14.47 11.75
CA GLU A 192 8.95 -14.30 12.77
C GLU A 192 10.30 -14.86 12.34
N GLU A 193 10.31 -16.02 11.70
CA GLU A 193 11.52 -16.64 11.16
C GLU A 193 12.16 -15.75 10.10
N TYR A 194 11.36 -15.27 9.14
CA TYR A 194 11.83 -14.36 8.09
C TYR A 194 12.29 -13.00 8.64
N ASN A 195 11.62 -12.47 9.66
CA ASN A 195 12.09 -11.27 10.36
C ASN A 195 13.45 -11.50 11.06
N ARG A 196 13.73 -12.70 11.56
CA ARG A 196 15.07 -13.05 12.08
C ARG A 196 16.08 -13.22 10.94
N LYS A 197 15.69 -13.86 9.83
CA LYS A 197 16.56 -14.05 8.64
C LYS A 197 17.02 -12.71 8.08
N ILE A 198 16.09 -11.78 7.81
CA ILE A 198 16.42 -10.46 7.25
C ILE A 198 17.34 -9.65 8.18
N SER A 199 17.18 -9.81 9.50
CA SER A 199 18.04 -9.13 10.50
C SER A 199 19.47 -9.66 10.53
N LYS A 200 19.73 -10.82 9.93
CA LYS A 200 21.04 -11.50 9.92
C LYS A 200 21.74 -11.43 8.55
N VAL A 201 21.16 -10.74 7.57
CA VAL A 201 21.79 -10.54 6.26
C VAL A 201 23.16 -9.90 6.46
N LYS A 202 24.16 -10.41 5.74
CA LYS A 202 25.51 -9.87 5.77
C LYS A 202 25.52 -8.52 5.04
N ILE A 203 25.90 -7.47 5.74
CA ILE A 203 25.94 -6.11 5.21
C ILE A 203 27.36 -5.53 5.27
N ASP A 204 27.69 -4.70 4.31
CA ASP A 204 28.88 -3.85 4.33
C ASP A 204 28.49 -2.46 4.84
N ARG A 205 28.89 -2.16 6.07
CA ARG A 205 28.61 -0.87 6.73
C ARG A 205 29.45 0.28 6.17
N ASN A 206 30.50 -0.01 5.41
CA ASN A 206 31.33 1.00 4.76
C ASN A 206 30.71 1.50 3.45
N LYS A 207 29.69 0.80 2.91
CA LYS A 207 28.91 1.31 1.78
C LYS A 207 28.16 2.57 2.19
N ASN A 208 28.06 3.50 1.23
CA ASN A 208 27.19 4.66 1.32
C ASN A 208 26.16 4.62 0.17
N PRO A 209 25.14 3.74 0.22
CA PRO A 209 24.14 3.62 -0.85
C PRO A 209 23.28 4.89 -0.95
N ILE A 210 22.71 5.11 -2.13
CA ILE A 210 21.66 6.12 -2.33
C ILE A 210 20.43 5.73 -1.52
N LYS A 211 19.76 6.71 -0.94
CA LYS A 211 18.56 6.56 -0.11
C LYS A 211 17.42 7.35 -0.73
N VAL A 212 16.36 6.65 -1.14
CA VAL A 212 15.18 7.26 -1.76
C VAL A 212 13.95 7.01 -0.91
N SER A 213 13.12 8.03 -0.74
CA SER A 213 11.78 7.87 -0.17
C SER A 213 10.75 7.66 -1.28
N ILE A 214 9.94 6.62 -1.19
CA ILE A 214 8.75 6.43 -2.02
C ILE A 214 7.58 7.09 -1.31
N ILE A 215 6.90 8.00 -2.00
CA ILE A 215 5.77 8.78 -1.49
C ILE A 215 4.61 8.73 -2.49
N GLY A 216 3.39 9.06 -2.09
CA GLY A 216 2.27 9.23 -3.02
C GLY A 216 0.97 8.57 -2.57
N GLU A 217 0.22 8.05 -3.54
CA GLU A 217 -1.09 7.44 -3.27
C GLU A 217 -0.91 6.06 -2.60
N ILE A 218 -1.54 5.84 -1.44
CA ILE A 218 -1.30 4.66 -0.60
C ILE A 218 -1.43 3.33 -1.34
N TYR A 219 -2.47 3.12 -2.17
CA TYR A 219 -2.68 1.85 -2.85
C TYR A 219 -1.53 1.57 -3.82
N THR A 220 -1.14 2.58 -4.58
CA THR A 220 -0.04 2.50 -5.55
C THR A 220 1.31 2.33 -4.86
N VAL A 221 1.50 2.95 -3.68
CA VAL A 221 2.76 2.85 -2.91
C VAL A 221 2.94 1.47 -2.26
N ILE A 222 1.85 0.82 -1.81
CA ILE A 222 1.93 -0.46 -1.08
C ILE A 222 1.81 -1.70 -1.97
N ASP A 223 1.23 -1.57 -3.16
CA ASP A 223 0.98 -2.69 -4.07
C ASP A 223 2.01 -2.71 -5.21
N GLU A 224 2.66 -3.86 -5.38
CA GLU A 224 3.82 -4.01 -6.27
C GLU A 224 3.45 -3.96 -7.75
N PHE A 225 2.25 -4.43 -8.12
CA PHE A 225 1.82 -4.45 -9.52
C PHE A 225 1.59 -3.05 -10.11
N PRO A 226 0.73 -2.17 -9.52
CA PRO A 226 0.45 -0.86 -10.10
C PRO A 226 1.66 0.09 -10.09
N ASN A 227 2.63 -0.10 -9.19
CA ASN A 227 3.86 0.69 -9.20
C ASN A 227 4.99 0.11 -10.04
N LEU A 228 4.71 -0.95 -10.82
CA LEU A 228 5.70 -1.64 -11.64
C LEU A 228 6.90 -2.12 -10.81
N ASN A 229 6.66 -2.67 -9.61
CA ASN A 229 7.67 -3.23 -8.71
C ASN A 229 8.84 -2.26 -8.43
N ILE A 230 8.55 -0.97 -8.23
CA ILE A 230 9.59 0.08 -8.14
C ILE A 230 10.62 -0.22 -7.04
N GLU A 231 10.19 -0.66 -5.87
CA GLU A 231 11.12 -0.94 -4.78
C GLU A 231 11.98 -2.18 -5.04
N GLU A 232 11.46 -3.20 -5.73
CA GLU A 232 12.31 -4.32 -6.16
C GLU A 232 13.39 -3.87 -7.15
N LYS A 233 13.05 -2.96 -8.08
CA LYS A 233 14.03 -2.38 -9.00
C LYS A 233 15.10 -1.57 -8.27
N LEU A 234 14.70 -0.76 -7.28
CA LEU A 234 15.64 -0.03 -6.43
C LEU A 234 16.58 -0.97 -5.65
N MET A 235 16.08 -2.09 -5.15
CA MET A 235 16.92 -3.12 -4.55
C MET A 235 17.93 -3.68 -5.56
N ASP A 236 17.52 -3.94 -6.80
CA ASP A 236 18.41 -4.43 -7.87
C ASP A 236 19.50 -3.40 -8.24
N TYR A 237 19.25 -2.10 -8.03
CA TYR A 237 20.23 -1.02 -8.16
C TYR A 237 21.10 -0.80 -6.92
N GLY A 238 20.88 -1.53 -5.82
CA GLY A 238 21.59 -1.31 -4.56
C GLY A 238 21.22 0.02 -3.89
N VAL A 239 19.99 0.48 -4.11
CA VAL A 239 19.42 1.68 -3.50
C VAL A 239 18.60 1.28 -2.28
N CYS A 240 18.76 2.02 -1.18
CA CYS A 240 17.88 1.90 -0.03
C CYS A 240 16.57 2.65 -0.34
N SER A 241 15.43 1.96 -0.31
CA SER A 241 14.12 2.62 -0.33
C SER A 241 13.44 2.62 1.04
N LYS A 242 12.60 3.62 1.28
CA LYS A 242 11.69 3.67 2.42
C LYS A 242 10.34 4.25 2.00
N ARG A 243 9.27 3.83 2.67
CA ARG A 243 7.93 4.42 2.61
C ARG A 243 7.34 4.46 4.01
N LYS A 244 6.57 5.48 4.37
CA LYS A 244 5.88 5.53 5.66
C LYS A 244 4.46 5.01 5.57
N LEU A 245 3.77 5.31 4.48
CA LEU A 245 2.45 4.76 4.19
C LEU A 245 2.55 3.24 3.98
N THR A 246 2.07 2.51 4.98
CA THR A 246 2.04 1.04 5.01
C THR A 246 0.67 0.57 5.52
N PRO A 247 0.27 -0.68 5.25
CA PRO A 247 -0.97 -1.21 5.79
C PRO A 247 -1.06 -1.15 7.33
N SER A 248 0.01 -1.46 8.06
CA SER A 248 0.04 -1.38 9.52
C SER A 248 -0.01 0.07 10.03
N TRP A 249 0.61 1.02 9.31
CA TRP A 249 0.43 2.45 9.59
C TRP A 249 -1.03 2.87 9.38
N TRP A 250 -1.66 2.44 8.28
CA TRP A 250 -3.04 2.83 7.95
C TRP A 250 -4.02 2.34 9.02
N VAL A 251 -3.86 1.10 9.50
CA VAL A 251 -4.70 0.57 10.58
C VAL A 251 -4.51 1.38 11.87
N LYS A 252 -3.27 1.71 12.24
CA LYS A 252 -3.00 2.56 13.41
C LYS A 252 -3.60 3.95 13.23
N ASP A 253 -3.44 4.56 12.07
CA ASP A 253 -3.98 5.89 11.76
C ASP A 253 -5.51 5.90 11.83
N ALA A 254 -6.18 4.89 11.24
CA ALA A 254 -7.62 4.73 11.27
C ALA A 254 -8.18 4.59 12.70
N LEU A 255 -7.49 3.85 13.58
CA LEU A 255 -7.85 3.74 14.99
C LEU A 255 -7.66 5.07 15.73
N MET A 256 -6.53 5.75 15.51
CA MET A 256 -6.19 7.02 16.17
C MET A 256 -7.03 8.22 15.70
N LYS A 257 -7.65 8.14 14.52
CA LYS A 257 -8.59 9.17 14.02
C LYS A 257 -9.78 9.37 14.96
N THR A 258 -10.18 8.35 15.71
CA THR A 258 -11.30 8.43 16.67
C THR A 258 -11.05 9.50 17.74
N ILE A 259 -9.80 9.63 18.20
CA ILE A 259 -9.34 10.58 19.21
C ILE A 259 -8.57 11.78 18.63
N LYS A 260 -8.62 12.00 17.30
CA LYS A 260 -7.92 13.09 16.57
C LYS A 260 -6.38 13.10 16.71
N ALA A 261 -5.78 11.99 17.12
CA ALA A 261 -4.33 11.86 17.34
C ALA A 261 -3.60 11.16 16.18
N ASN A 262 -4.18 11.19 14.99
CA ASN A 262 -3.71 10.47 13.81
C ASN A 262 -2.68 11.31 13.02
N SER A 263 -1.64 10.65 12.49
CA SER A 263 -0.61 11.25 11.61
C SER A 263 -0.05 12.60 12.06
N ILE A 264 0.18 12.79 13.36
CA ILE A 264 0.55 14.10 13.93
C ILE A 264 1.84 14.63 13.32
N ASP A 265 2.85 13.77 13.21
CA ASP A 265 4.16 14.08 12.62
C ASP A 265 4.04 14.49 11.15
N LEU A 266 3.29 13.72 10.35
CA LEU A 266 2.99 14.02 8.95
C LEU A 266 2.24 15.35 8.81
N ARG A 267 1.23 15.58 9.65
CA ARG A 267 0.44 16.82 9.68
C ARG A 267 1.27 18.04 10.03
N LEU A 268 2.21 17.90 10.96
CA LEU A 268 3.13 18.98 11.33
C LEU A 268 4.13 19.24 10.22
N ALA A 269 4.68 18.18 9.60
CA ALA A 269 5.61 18.28 8.49
C ALA A 269 4.97 18.90 7.23
N SER A 270 3.69 18.62 6.98
CA SER A 270 2.99 19.14 5.79
C SER A 270 2.48 20.57 5.94
N ARG A 271 2.37 21.09 7.17
CA ARG A 271 1.60 22.30 7.48
C ARG A 271 2.09 23.55 6.73
N GLU A 272 3.40 23.64 6.50
CA GLU A 272 4.04 24.73 5.76
C GLU A 272 3.57 24.81 4.30
N TYR A 273 3.33 23.65 3.67
CA TYR A 273 3.07 23.53 2.22
C TYR A 273 1.62 23.20 1.87
N LEU A 274 0.92 22.46 2.75
CA LEU A 274 -0.48 22.07 2.56
C LEU A 274 -1.21 22.02 3.92
N PRO A 275 -1.71 23.17 4.42
CA PRO A 275 -2.37 23.25 5.72
C PRO A 275 -3.80 22.68 5.74
N TYR A 276 -4.42 22.50 4.56
CA TYR A 276 -5.80 22.01 4.41
C TYR A 276 -5.85 20.54 4.00
N TYR A 277 -6.95 19.86 4.35
CA TYR A 277 -7.21 18.50 3.90
C TYR A 277 -7.93 18.53 2.56
N VAL A 278 -7.27 18.01 1.52
CA VAL A 278 -7.78 17.95 0.14
C VAL A 278 -8.22 16.54 -0.28
N GLY A 279 -8.30 15.62 0.69
CA GLY A 279 -8.68 14.22 0.46
C GLY A 279 -7.51 13.31 0.17
N GLY A 280 -7.80 12.01 0.22
CA GLY A 280 -6.82 10.96 -0.04
C GLY A 280 -5.65 11.05 0.94
N HIS A 281 -4.44 10.92 0.41
CA HIS A 281 -3.19 10.97 1.18
C HIS A 281 -2.30 12.16 0.77
N ALA A 282 -2.85 13.20 0.14
CA ALA A 282 -2.06 14.31 -0.38
C ALA A 282 -1.25 15.02 0.71
N ARG A 283 -1.88 15.30 1.85
CA ARG A 283 -1.22 15.94 2.99
C ARG A 283 -0.13 15.04 3.58
N GLU A 284 -0.43 13.75 3.68
CA GLU A 284 0.52 12.74 4.14
C GLU A 284 1.71 12.64 3.17
N CYS A 285 1.49 12.66 1.84
CA CYS A 285 2.56 12.65 0.85
C CYS A 285 3.46 13.90 0.93
N ILE A 286 2.87 15.09 1.11
CA ILE A 286 3.64 16.33 1.37
C ILE A 286 4.46 16.20 2.66
N GLY A 287 3.85 15.65 3.72
CA GLY A 287 4.55 15.39 4.98
C GLY A 287 5.71 14.41 4.83
N GLU A 288 5.53 13.33 4.05
CA GLU A 288 6.58 12.36 3.73
C GLU A 288 7.73 13.00 2.96
N ALA A 289 7.46 13.89 1.99
CA ALA A 289 8.51 14.61 1.27
C ALA A 289 9.39 15.45 2.21
N VAL A 290 8.77 16.20 3.13
CA VAL A 290 9.49 17.02 4.12
C VAL A 290 10.26 16.15 5.12
N MET A 291 9.69 15.02 5.55
CA MET A 291 10.38 14.08 6.44
C MET A 291 11.52 13.35 5.73
N ALA A 292 11.38 13.01 4.46
CA ALA A 292 12.44 12.37 3.68
C ALA A 292 13.71 13.22 3.67
N TYR A 293 13.56 14.53 3.47
CA TYR A 293 14.65 15.50 3.63
C TYR A 293 15.25 15.49 5.04
N LYS A 294 14.41 15.58 6.10
CA LYS A 294 14.87 15.58 7.49
C LYS A 294 15.61 14.30 7.90
N ASP A 295 15.26 13.18 7.30
CA ASP A 295 15.87 11.88 7.54
C ASP A 295 17.13 11.64 6.69
N ASN A 296 17.63 12.66 5.98
CA ASN A 296 18.81 12.59 5.11
C ASN A 296 18.68 11.55 3.98
N CYS A 297 17.50 11.46 3.36
CA CYS A 297 17.40 10.84 2.04
C CYS A 297 18.04 11.74 0.99
N ASP A 298 18.47 11.15 -0.13
CA ASP A 298 19.04 11.89 -1.25
C ASP A 298 17.98 12.44 -2.18
N GLY A 299 16.82 11.78 -2.25
CA GLY A 299 15.67 12.23 -3.03
C GLY A 299 14.39 11.51 -2.64
N ALA A 300 13.29 11.94 -3.24
CA ALA A 300 12.00 11.26 -3.14
C ALA A 300 11.40 10.98 -4.53
N ILE A 301 10.68 9.87 -4.65
CA ILE A 301 9.91 9.53 -5.83
C ILE A 301 8.44 9.47 -5.43
N GLN A 302 7.66 10.43 -5.94
CA GLN A 302 6.20 10.40 -5.85
C GLN A 302 5.66 9.43 -6.89
N ILE A 303 4.79 8.51 -6.48
CA ILE A 303 4.07 7.63 -7.39
C ILE A 303 2.58 7.61 -7.10
N PHE A 304 1.76 7.76 -8.14
CA PHE A 304 0.32 7.79 -8.01
C PHE A 304 -0.38 7.46 -9.33
N PRO A 305 -1.65 7.05 -9.30
CA PRO A 305 -2.36 6.69 -10.51
C PRO A 305 -2.93 7.92 -11.22
N MET A 306 -3.00 7.88 -12.54
CA MET A 306 -3.72 8.89 -13.33
C MET A 306 -5.15 9.04 -12.79
N GLY A 307 -5.65 10.28 -12.74
CA GLY A 307 -6.97 10.60 -12.19
C GLY A 307 -7.00 10.72 -10.65
N CYS A 308 -5.89 10.49 -9.94
CA CYS A 308 -5.82 10.75 -8.50
C CYS A 308 -5.68 12.26 -8.22
N MET A 309 -6.83 12.95 -8.12
CA MET A 309 -6.88 14.40 -7.88
C MET A 309 -6.05 14.88 -6.68
N PRO A 310 -6.08 14.23 -5.49
CA PRO A 310 -5.24 14.65 -4.38
C PRO A 310 -3.74 14.63 -4.70
N GLU A 311 -3.26 13.61 -5.41
CA GLU A 311 -1.83 13.50 -5.75
C GLU A 311 -1.41 14.42 -6.90
N ILE A 312 -2.35 14.83 -7.77
CA ILE A 312 -2.11 15.90 -8.73
C ILE A 312 -1.85 17.24 -8.00
N ILE A 313 -2.62 17.53 -6.94
CA ILE A 313 -2.38 18.70 -6.08
C ILE A 313 -1.00 18.59 -5.43
N THR A 314 -0.68 17.43 -4.84
CA THR A 314 0.65 17.16 -4.27
C THR A 314 1.75 17.42 -5.31
N LYS A 315 1.63 16.86 -6.52
CA LYS A 315 2.61 17.02 -7.60
C LYS A 315 2.84 18.49 -7.97
N ALA A 316 1.83 19.35 -7.87
CA ALA A 316 1.97 20.78 -8.13
C ALA A 316 2.74 21.52 -7.02
N ILE A 317 2.72 21.00 -5.80
CA ILE A 317 3.38 21.60 -4.62
C ILE A 317 4.82 21.09 -4.44
N LEU A 318 5.10 19.83 -4.78
CA LEU A 318 6.43 19.22 -4.58
C LEU A 318 7.61 20.00 -5.18
N PRO A 319 7.51 20.68 -6.35
CA PRO A 319 8.60 21.52 -6.86
C PRO A 319 9.01 22.65 -5.91
N THR A 320 8.07 23.23 -5.16
CA THR A 320 8.34 24.25 -4.14
C THR A 320 9.17 23.66 -3.00
N ILE A 321 8.79 22.49 -2.49
CA ILE A 321 9.56 21.78 -1.46
C ILE A 321 10.96 21.44 -1.97
N SER A 322 11.04 20.96 -3.22
CA SER A 322 12.30 20.58 -3.85
C SER A 322 13.27 21.77 -3.91
N LYS A 323 12.77 22.96 -4.26
CA LYS A 323 13.54 24.20 -4.30
C LYS A 323 13.92 24.69 -2.90
N ASP A 324 12.95 24.79 -1.99
CA ASP A 324 13.16 25.36 -0.65
C ASP A 324 14.14 24.55 0.20
N LYS A 325 14.18 23.22 0.00
CA LYS A 325 15.02 22.29 0.76
C LYS A 325 16.23 21.77 -0.04
N ASP A 326 16.43 22.24 -1.27
CA ASP A 326 17.42 21.71 -2.22
C ASP A 326 17.43 20.17 -2.28
N PHE A 327 16.23 19.60 -2.38
CA PHE A 327 15.95 18.16 -2.26
C PHE A 327 15.28 17.65 -3.54
N PRO A 328 15.94 16.81 -4.36
CA PRO A 328 15.37 16.30 -5.60
C PRO A 328 14.11 15.46 -5.38
N ILE A 329 13.04 15.79 -6.09
CA ILE A 329 11.78 15.02 -6.08
C ILE A 329 11.35 14.73 -7.52
N MET A 330 11.07 13.47 -7.83
CA MET A 330 10.53 13.04 -9.12
C MET A 330 9.11 12.52 -8.96
N SER A 331 8.21 12.85 -9.90
CA SER A 331 6.85 12.28 -9.93
C SER A 331 6.66 11.31 -11.10
N LEU A 332 6.11 10.13 -10.79
CA LEU A 332 5.74 9.07 -11.72
C LEU A 332 4.21 8.86 -11.68
N VAL A 333 3.55 8.89 -12.83
CA VAL A 333 2.08 8.83 -12.94
C VAL A 333 1.67 7.57 -13.70
N VAL A 334 1.15 6.57 -13.00
CA VAL A 334 0.84 5.24 -13.56
C VAL A 334 -0.62 5.14 -14.03
N ASP A 335 -0.85 4.39 -15.09
CA ASP A 335 -2.17 4.08 -15.64
C ASP A 335 -2.17 2.66 -16.25
N GLU A 336 -3.31 2.25 -16.82
CA GLU A 336 -3.46 0.93 -17.45
C GLU A 336 -2.61 0.72 -18.71
N MET A 337 -2.16 1.79 -19.36
CA MET A 337 -1.38 1.77 -20.60
C MET A 337 0.13 1.95 -20.36
N THR A 338 0.53 2.07 -19.10
CA THR A 338 1.89 2.44 -18.73
C THR A 338 2.90 1.36 -19.15
N GLY A 339 3.82 1.73 -20.04
CA GLY A 339 4.94 0.89 -20.45
C GLY A 339 6.10 0.92 -19.45
N GLU A 340 6.65 -0.25 -19.12
CA GLU A 340 7.72 -0.40 -18.12
C GLU A 340 9.05 0.25 -18.55
N GLY A 341 9.40 0.21 -19.84
CA GLY A 341 10.70 0.69 -20.33
C GLY A 341 10.96 2.17 -20.03
N GLY A 342 9.99 3.04 -20.33
CA GLY A 342 10.14 4.48 -20.06
C GLY A 342 10.20 4.82 -18.57
N TYR A 343 9.59 3.99 -17.72
CA TYR A 343 9.65 4.13 -16.27
C TYR A 343 11.03 3.81 -15.72
N VAL A 344 11.60 2.70 -16.17
CA VAL A 344 12.94 2.25 -15.76
C VAL A 344 13.98 3.31 -16.08
N THR A 345 13.99 3.84 -17.31
CA THR A 345 14.96 4.87 -17.72
C THR A 345 14.85 6.14 -16.90
N ARG A 346 13.63 6.55 -16.50
CA ARG A 346 13.44 7.73 -15.63
C ARG A 346 13.98 7.49 -14.22
N ILE A 347 13.81 6.29 -13.68
CA ILE A 347 14.37 5.90 -12.38
C ILE A 347 15.90 5.92 -12.46
N GLU A 348 16.50 5.31 -13.48
CA GLU A 348 17.95 5.30 -13.71
C GLU A 348 18.51 6.73 -13.79
N ALA A 349 17.93 7.58 -14.64
CA ALA A 349 18.35 8.97 -14.78
C ALA A 349 18.21 9.78 -13.47
N PHE A 350 17.17 9.50 -12.67
CA PHE A 350 17.00 10.14 -11.37
C PHE A 350 18.08 9.69 -10.38
N LEU A 351 18.39 8.40 -10.32
CA LEU A 351 19.46 7.87 -9.47
C LEU A 351 20.84 8.43 -9.86
N ASP A 352 21.14 8.53 -11.16
CA ASP A 352 22.35 9.16 -11.67
C ASP A 352 22.47 10.62 -11.22
N LEU A 353 21.36 11.38 -11.26
CA LEU A 353 21.31 12.75 -10.78
C LEU A 353 21.61 12.83 -9.26
N LEU A 354 21.05 11.91 -8.47
CA LEU A 354 21.33 11.85 -7.03
C LEU A 354 22.80 11.54 -6.75
N GLU A 355 23.39 10.61 -7.49
CA GLU A 355 24.80 10.25 -7.35
C GLU A 355 25.74 11.41 -7.69
N ARG A 356 25.48 12.13 -8.79
CA ARG A 356 26.25 13.32 -9.18
C ARG A 356 26.17 14.43 -8.14
N ARG A 357 24.98 14.66 -7.56
CA ARG A 357 24.79 15.63 -6.47
C ARG A 357 25.64 15.28 -5.26
N ARG A 358 25.74 14.00 -4.88
CA ARG A 358 26.64 13.55 -3.79
C ARG A 358 28.11 13.79 -4.09
N LYS A 359 28.55 13.54 -5.33
CA LYS A 359 29.93 13.75 -5.77
C LYS A 359 30.29 15.23 -5.94
N LYS A 360 29.31 16.14 -5.82
CA LYS A 360 29.42 17.57 -6.19
C LYS A 360 29.77 17.79 -7.67
N ASP A 361 29.56 16.78 -8.50
CA ASP A 361 29.78 16.81 -9.95
C ASP A 361 28.51 17.28 -10.67
N VAL A 362 27.96 18.42 -10.24
CA VAL A 362 26.80 19.03 -10.87
C VAL A 362 27.24 20.35 -11.45
N SER A 363 27.29 20.43 -12.78
CA SER A 363 27.33 21.71 -13.47
C SER A 363 26.02 22.42 -13.16
N TYR A 364 26.04 23.41 -12.26
CA TYR A 364 24.98 24.39 -12.18
C TYR A 364 24.95 25.10 -13.53
N GLY A 365 24.03 24.69 -14.41
CA GLY A 365 23.81 25.37 -15.68
C GLY A 365 23.60 26.85 -15.39
N CYS A 366 24.45 27.70 -15.98
CA CYS A 366 24.37 29.15 -15.88
C CYS A 366 23.07 29.71 -16.43
#